data_AF-A0A6L3GLC5-F1
#
_entry.id   AF-A0A6L3GLC5-F1
#
_cell.length_a   1.000
_cell.length_b   1.000
_cell.length_c   1.000
_cell.angle_alpha   90.00
_cell.angle_beta   90.00
_cell.angle_gamma   90.00
#
_symmetry.space_group_name_H-M   'P 1'
#
loop_
_entity.id
_entity.type
_entity.pdbx_description
1 polymer ?
#
loop_
_entity_poly.entity_id
_entity_poly.type
_entity_poly.pdbx_seq_one_letter_code
_entity_poly.pdbx_strand_id
1 'polypeptide(L)'
;MKNLLEKINWRQPKYMLPAILYFPLLGASYFIFDLFHTETLEIKDKTMQTTEFLNPELPGAQIKDDGIGSKYENMAKSWGKIQDYSAVDNIDRDESGKKKEEYESKYTQDDLDLLTEQEQEKAAAVEIASAKAREQEALAELEKALAEARLKGQNAVQPPAETETVDTVPPRA
;
A
#
# COMPACT_ATOMS: atom_id res chain seq x y z
N MET A 1 46.26 -14.88 22.00
CA MET A 1 46.00 -14.17 20.72
C MET A 1 46.87 -12.94 20.46
N LYS A 2 47.46 -12.28 21.48
CA LYS A 2 48.27 -11.05 21.30
C LYS A 2 49.55 -11.22 20.44
N ASN A 3 50.11 -12.42 20.38
CA ASN A 3 51.42 -12.67 19.75
C ASN A 3 51.43 -12.71 18.20
N LEU A 4 50.24 -12.76 17.55
CA LEU A 4 50.14 -12.85 16.08
C LEU A 4 50.05 -11.47 15.41
N LEU A 5 49.45 -10.49 16.08
CA LEU A 5 49.21 -9.13 15.55
C LEU A 5 50.49 -8.27 15.55
N GLU A 6 51.38 -8.47 16.53
CA GLU A 6 52.66 -7.77 16.63
C GLU A 6 53.69 -8.23 15.58
N LYS A 7 53.53 -9.43 15.03
CA LYS A 7 54.41 -9.98 13.99
C LYS A 7 54.09 -9.44 12.60
N ILE A 8 52.98 -8.73 12.43
CA ILE A 8 52.53 -8.17 11.15
C ILE A 8 53.19 -6.81 10.93
N ASN A 9 53.78 -6.63 9.75
CA ASN A 9 54.36 -5.35 9.36
C ASN A 9 53.29 -4.43 8.74
N TRP A 10 52.64 -3.63 9.57
CA TRP A 10 51.54 -2.73 9.21
C TRP A 10 51.93 -1.59 8.23
N ARG A 11 53.22 -1.38 7.99
CA ARG A 11 53.70 -0.38 7.01
C ARG A 11 53.80 -0.94 5.59
N GLN A 12 53.73 -2.26 5.41
CA GLN A 12 53.72 -2.85 4.07
C GLN A 12 52.34 -2.67 3.43
N PRO A 13 52.25 -2.26 2.15
CA PRO A 13 50.97 -2.01 1.48
C PRO A 13 50.06 -3.24 1.46
N LYS A 14 50.62 -4.45 1.46
CA LYS A 14 49.89 -5.72 1.56
C LYS A 14 49.00 -5.82 2.81
N TYR A 15 49.40 -5.20 3.92
CA TYR A 15 48.65 -5.22 5.18
C TYR A 15 48.03 -3.85 5.51
N MET A 16 48.65 -2.76 5.07
CA MET A 16 48.16 -1.40 5.27
C MET A 16 46.90 -1.11 4.45
N LEU A 17 46.84 -1.56 3.20
CA LEU A 17 45.71 -1.32 2.30
C LEU A 17 44.42 -1.99 2.78
N PRO A 18 44.41 -3.28 3.18
CA PRO A 18 43.22 -3.88 3.79
C PRO A 18 42.90 -3.25 5.15
N ALA A 19 43.89 -2.82 5.94
CA ALA A 19 43.61 -2.14 7.22
C ALA A 19 42.88 -0.81 7.01
N ILE A 20 43.35 0.03 6.08
CA ILE A 20 42.72 1.31 5.73
C ILE A 20 41.36 1.09 5.06
N LEU A 21 41.17 -0.01 4.33
CA LEU A 21 39.88 -0.30 3.70
C LEU A 21 38.85 -0.83 4.69
N TYR A 22 39.20 -1.85 5.48
CA TYR A 22 38.24 -2.57 6.31
C TYR A 22 37.91 -1.86 7.62
N PHE A 23 38.86 -1.18 8.28
CA PHE A 23 38.55 -0.46 9.53
C PHE A 23 37.46 0.61 9.38
N PRO A 24 37.55 1.55 8.41
CA PRO A 24 36.49 2.54 8.22
C PRO A 24 35.23 1.91 7.64
N LEU A 25 35.32 0.82 6.88
CA LEU A 25 34.13 0.12 6.38
C LEU A 25 33.35 -0.54 7.53
N LEU A 26 34.04 -1.19 8.48
CA LEU A 26 33.44 -1.67 9.73
C LEU A 26 32.89 -0.52 10.58
N GLY A 27 33.68 0.54 10.78
CA GLY A 27 33.25 1.70 11.58
C GLY A 27 32.07 2.44 10.98
N ALA A 28 32.04 2.63 9.66
CA ALA A 28 30.93 3.22 8.93
C ALA A 28 29.71 2.31 8.95
N SER A 29 29.87 0.99 8.79
CA SER A 29 28.76 0.05 8.94
C SER A 29 28.14 0.15 10.33
N TYR A 30 28.96 0.18 11.39
CA TYR A 30 28.51 0.38 12.76
C TYR A 30 27.79 1.73 12.92
N PHE A 31 28.35 2.81 12.39
CA PHE A 31 27.74 4.13 12.41
C PHE A 31 26.40 4.19 11.67
N ILE A 32 26.25 3.46 10.56
CA ILE A 32 24.97 3.36 9.83
C ILE A 32 23.94 2.60 10.69
N PHE A 33 24.32 1.48 11.31
CA PHE A 33 23.41 0.75 12.21
C PHE A 33 22.99 1.59 13.44
N ASP A 34 23.91 2.38 14.00
CA ASP A 34 23.67 3.29 15.13
C ASP A 34 22.82 4.51 14.74
N LEU A 35 23.14 5.16 13.60
CA LEU A 35 22.43 6.35 13.09
C LEU A 35 20.97 6.03 12.73
N PHE A 36 20.73 4.87 12.14
CA PHE A 36 19.38 4.46 11.75
C PHE A 36 18.59 3.81 12.88
N HIS A 37 19.16 3.70 14.10
CA HIS A 37 18.61 2.88 15.17
C HIS A 37 18.02 1.61 14.56
N THR A 38 18.84 0.90 13.78
CA THR A 38 18.54 -0.50 13.57
C THR A 38 18.82 -1.09 14.94
N GLU A 39 17.86 -0.95 15.85
CA GLU A 39 17.59 -1.98 16.81
C GLU A 39 17.82 -3.24 15.99
N THR A 40 18.91 -3.96 16.29
CA THR A 40 18.83 -5.40 16.15
C THR A 40 17.46 -5.66 16.70
N LEU A 41 16.53 -6.09 15.84
CA LEU A 41 15.32 -6.67 16.35
C LEU A 41 15.90 -7.74 17.27
N GLU A 42 15.98 -7.44 18.58
CA GLU A 42 15.74 -8.41 19.62
C GLU A 42 14.67 -9.23 18.97
N ILE A 43 14.93 -10.51 18.78
CA ILE A 43 14.00 -11.44 18.18
C ILE A 43 12.69 -11.21 18.94
N LYS A 44 11.88 -10.29 18.43
CA LYS A 44 10.70 -9.74 19.06
C LYS A 44 9.71 -10.71 18.52
N ASP A 45 9.72 -11.82 19.23
CA ASP A 45 9.31 -13.12 18.79
C ASP A 45 10.10 -13.73 17.62
N LYS A 46 10.45 -15.00 17.81
CA LYS A 46 10.84 -15.97 16.78
C LYS A 46 9.70 -16.22 15.76
N THR A 47 8.69 -15.35 15.73
CA THR A 47 7.52 -15.37 14.85
C THR A 47 7.58 -14.30 13.75
N MET A 48 8.53 -13.35 13.81
CA MET A 48 8.58 -12.23 12.85
C MET A 48 9.57 -12.40 11.66
N GLN A 49 10.24 -13.55 11.54
CA GLN A 49 11.03 -13.92 10.34
C GLN A 49 10.40 -15.04 9.51
N THR A 50 9.10 -14.95 9.22
CA THR A 50 8.46 -15.79 8.19
C THR A 50 7.81 -14.89 7.14
N THR A 51 8.64 -14.33 6.26
CA THR A 51 8.15 -13.75 4.99
C THR A 51 7.82 -14.81 3.94
N GLU A 52 7.88 -16.10 4.30
CA GLU A 52 7.10 -17.15 3.65
C GLU A 52 6.01 -17.62 4.60
N PHE A 53 4.97 -16.78 4.70
CA PHE A 53 3.55 -17.10 4.52
C PHE A 53 3.04 -18.52 4.87
N LEU A 54 3.58 -19.19 5.87
CA LEU A 54 2.93 -20.32 6.51
C LEU A 54 2.88 -20.05 8.00
N ASN A 55 1.67 -19.75 8.47
CA ASN A 55 1.34 -19.81 9.87
C ASN A 55 1.53 -21.28 10.32
N PRO A 56 2.59 -21.62 11.08
CA PRO A 56 2.88 -23.01 11.42
C PRO A 56 1.85 -23.57 12.41
N GLU A 57 1.07 -22.69 13.04
CA GLU A 57 -0.07 -23.06 13.85
C GLU A 57 -1.34 -22.67 13.10
N LEU A 58 -2.02 -23.67 12.55
CA LEU A 58 -3.41 -23.48 12.16
C LEU A 58 -4.20 -23.22 13.44
N PRO A 59 -5.01 -22.14 13.52
CA PRO A 59 -5.91 -21.97 14.65
C PRO A 59 -6.72 -23.26 14.77
N GLY A 60 -6.78 -23.81 15.98
CA GLY A 60 -7.60 -24.99 16.24
C GLY A 60 -8.98 -24.75 15.67
N ALA A 61 -9.46 -25.68 14.84
CA ALA A 61 -10.78 -25.54 14.25
C ALA A 61 -11.76 -25.33 15.41
N GLN A 62 -12.55 -24.25 15.35
CA GLN A 62 -13.63 -23.97 16.30
C GLN A 62 -14.77 -24.97 16.03
N ILE A 63 -14.47 -26.23 16.30
CA ILE A 63 -15.42 -27.32 16.21
C ILE A 63 -16.16 -27.27 17.55
N LYS A 64 -17.44 -26.89 17.52
CA LYS A 64 -18.33 -27.19 18.64
C LYS A 64 -18.15 -28.69 18.94
N ASP A 65 -18.08 -29.10 20.21
CA ASP A 65 -17.69 -30.45 20.71
C ASP A 65 -18.42 -31.66 20.06
N ASP A 66 -19.39 -31.39 19.18
CA ASP A 66 -20.18 -32.30 18.35
C ASP A 66 -19.49 -32.69 17.01
N GLY A 67 -18.26 -32.23 16.74
CA GLY A 67 -17.52 -32.58 15.53
C GLY A 67 -17.98 -31.84 14.25
N ILE A 68 -17.09 -31.69 13.27
CA ILE A 68 -17.51 -31.32 11.91
C ILE A 68 -18.11 -32.59 11.32
N GLY A 69 -19.43 -32.75 11.43
CA GLY A 69 -20.16 -33.89 10.86
C GLY A 69 -19.81 -34.11 9.38
N SER A 70 -20.18 -35.28 8.83
CA SER A 70 -19.88 -35.58 7.42
C SER A 70 -20.51 -34.56 6.47
N LYS A 71 -19.94 -34.37 5.25
CA LYS A 71 -20.52 -33.46 4.23
C LYS A 71 -22.02 -33.74 3.99
N TYR A 72 -22.43 -35.00 4.04
CA TYR A 72 -23.83 -35.42 3.90
C TYR A 72 -24.69 -35.01 5.09
N GLU A 73 -24.15 -35.10 6.30
CA GLU A 73 -24.82 -34.72 7.53
C GLU A 73 -25.01 -33.20 7.63
N ASN A 74 -23.98 -32.43 7.29
CA ASN A 74 -24.08 -30.97 7.22
C ASN A 74 -25.07 -30.51 6.13
N MET A 75 -25.04 -31.16 4.96
CA MET A 75 -25.98 -30.87 3.88
C MET A 75 -27.43 -31.20 4.28
N ALA A 76 -27.64 -32.31 4.98
CA ALA A 76 -28.95 -32.67 5.50
C ALA A 76 -29.43 -31.74 6.62
N LYS A 77 -28.52 -31.23 7.46
CA LYS A 77 -28.84 -30.26 8.52
C LYS A 77 -29.22 -28.88 7.96
N SER A 78 -28.53 -28.38 6.94
CA SER A 78 -28.78 -27.05 6.36
C SER A 78 -29.92 -27.04 5.32
N TRP A 79 -30.03 -28.07 4.49
CA TRP A 79 -30.99 -28.10 3.38
C TRP A 79 -32.08 -29.19 3.51
N GLY A 80 -31.97 -30.10 4.48
CA GLY A 80 -32.86 -31.25 4.64
C GLY A 80 -32.36 -32.51 3.94
N LYS A 81 -32.85 -33.68 4.37
CA LYS A 81 -32.47 -34.98 3.78
C LYS A 81 -33.16 -35.16 2.42
N ILE A 82 -32.38 -35.13 1.35
CA ILE A 82 -32.86 -35.44 0.00
C ILE A 82 -33.03 -36.97 -0.10
N GLN A 83 -34.26 -37.45 -0.26
CA GLN A 83 -34.57 -38.84 -0.64
C GLN A 83 -35.16 -38.79 -2.04
N ASP A 84 -34.58 -39.53 -2.99
CA ASP A 84 -34.90 -39.47 -4.44
C ASP A 84 -36.27 -40.08 -4.82
N TYR A 85 -37.27 -39.99 -3.94
CA TYR A 85 -38.61 -40.50 -4.18
C TYR A 85 -39.62 -39.39 -3.93
N SER A 86 -40.10 -38.78 -5.02
CA SER A 86 -41.20 -37.80 -5.10
C SER A 86 -40.80 -36.32 -4.92
N ALA A 87 -40.59 -35.64 -6.05
CA ALA A 87 -40.35 -34.19 -6.14
C ALA A 87 -41.61 -33.32 -5.94
N VAL A 88 -42.67 -33.83 -5.29
CA VAL A 88 -43.98 -33.16 -5.22
C VAL A 88 -44.47 -32.91 -3.79
N ASP A 89 -43.66 -33.17 -2.75
CA ASP A 89 -44.07 -32.84 -1.38
C ASP A 89 -42.89 -32.44 -0.48
N ASN A 90 -42.17 -31.38 -0.89
CA ASN A 90 -41.14 -30.70 -0.08
C ASN A 90 -41.68 -29.45 0.64
N ILE A 91 -43.01 -29.27 0.69
CA ILE A 91 -43.62 -28.19 1.48
C ILE A 91 -43.76 -28.70 2.91
N ASP A 92 -42.87 -28.26 3.79
CA ASP A 92 -42.97 -28.29 5.26
C ASP A 92 -43.77 -29.45 5.84
N ARG A 93 -43.45 -30.67 5.43
CA ARG A 93 -43.89 -31.84 6.17
C ARG A 93 -43.12 -31.79 7.48
N ASP A 94 -43.83 -31.49 8.56
CA ASP A 94 -43.37 -31.50 9.94
C ASP A 94 -42.75 -32.87 10.26
N GLU A 95 -41.50 -33.08 9.84
CA GLU A 95 -40.60 -34.10 10.38
C GLU A 95 -40.25 -33.63 11.78
N SER A 96 -41.19 -33.92 12.68
CA SER A 96 -41.22 -33.71 14.13
C SER A 96 -39.99 -34.25 14.87
N GLY A 97 -38.82 -33.69 14.57
CA GLY A 97 -37.55 -34.05 15.18
C GLY A 97 -36.30 -33.49 14.50
N LYS A 98 -36.37 -32.96 13.27
CA LYS A 98 -35.20 -32.41 12.57
C LYS A 98 -35.36 -30.93 12.28
N LYS A 99 -35.13 -30.11 13.32
CA LYS A 99 -35.01 -28.65 13.16
C LYS A 99 -33.79 -28.36 12.28
N LYS A 100 -34.01 -27.73 11.12
CA LYS A 100 -32.93 -27.14 10.31
C LYS A 100 -32.20 -26.15 11.22
N GLU A 101 -30.88 -26.20 11.27
CA GLU A 101 -30.10 -25.27 12.09
C GLU A 101 -30.33 -23.85 11.55
N GLU A 102 -30.74 -22.92 12.43
CA GLU A 102 -30.95 -21.53 12.07
C GLU A 102 -29.61 -20.92 11.61
N TYR A 103 -29.67 -20.10 10.56
CA TYR A 103 -28.48 -19.43 10.05
C TYR A 103 -28.00 -18.39 11.06
N GLU A 104 -26.91 -18.71 11.76
CA GLU A 104 -26.15 -17.75 12.58
C GLU A 104 -25.13 -17.04 11.69
N SER A 105 -25.21 -15.71 11.60
CA SER A 105 -24.19 -14.88 10.93
C SER A 105 -22.82 -15.17 11.55
N LYS A 106 -21.83 -15.46 10.71
CA LYS A 106 -20.46 -15.78 11.14
C LYS A 106 -19.62 -14.56 11.53
N TYR A 107 -20.17 -13.37 11.34
CA TYR A 107 -19.53 -12.11 11.71
C TYR A 107 -20.04 -11.64 13.06
N THR A 108 -19.11 -11.18 13.89
CA THR A 108 -19.44 -10.50 15.14
C THR A 108 -19.90 -9.08 14.80
N GLN A 109 -20.65 -8.45 15.71
CA GLN A 109 -21.03 -7.05 15.54
C GLN A 109 -19.80 -6.14 15.35
N ASP A 110 -18.73 -6.40 16.10
CA ASP A 110 -17.46 -5.67 15.98
C ASP A 110 -16.85 -5.77 14.57
N ASP A 111 -16.98 -6.93 13.89
CA ASP A 111 -16.46 -7.13 12.54
C ASP A 111 -17.25 -6.31 11.50
N LEU A 112 -18.57 -6.21 11.71
CA LEU A 112 -19.47 -5.43 10.87
C LEU A 112 -19.20 -3.93 11.03
N ASP A 113 -18.94 -3.49 12.26
CA ASP A 113 -18.65 -2.09 12.59
C ASP A 113 -17.32 -1.65 11.97
N LEU A 114 -16.27 -2.48 12.07
CA LEU A 114 -14.97 -2.21 11.44
C LEU A 114 -15.08 -2.09 9.91
N LEU A 115 -15.87 -2.97 9.27
CA LEU A 115 -16.07 -2.92 7.83
C LEU A 115 -16.77 -1.62 7.41
N THR A 116 -17.75 -1.20 8.20
CA THR A 116 -18.51 0.04 7.97
C THR A 116 -17.60 1.27 8.10
N GLU A 117 -16.75 1.32 9.13
CA GLU A 117 -15.79 2.41 9.32
C GLU A 117 -14.81 2.51 8.15
N GLN A 118 -14.28 1.37 7.70
CA GLN A 118 -13.35 1.33 6.57
C GLN A 118 -14.00 1.82 5.25
N GLU A 119 -15.27 1.51 5.02
CA GLU A 119 -16.01 2.02 3.86
C GLU A 119 -16.19 3.54 3.92
N GLN A 120 -16.49 4.08 5.10
CA GLN A 120 -16.61 5.52 5.31
C GLN A 120 -15.30 6.26 5.09
N GLU A 121 -14.18 5.73 5.61
CA GLU A 121 -12.85 6.32 5.38
C GLU A 121 -12.48 6.36 3.90
N LYS A 122 -12.74 5.26 3.17
CA LYS A 122 -12.51 5.19 1.73
C LYS A 122 -13.36 6.21 0.97
N ALA A 123 -14.63 6.35 1.32
CA ALA A 123 -15.52 7.33 0.69
C ALA A 123 -15.02 8.76 0.93
N ALA A 124 -14.63 9.09 2.17
CA ALA A 124 -14.09 10.40 2.51
C ALA A 124 -12.77 10.69 1.78
N ALA A 125 -11.87 9.72 1.69
CA ALA A 125 -10.60 9.86 0.97
C ALA A 125 -10.81 10.14 -0.53
N VAL A 126 -11.79 9.48 -1.15
CA VAL A 126 -12.15 9.71 -2.56
C VAL A 126 -12.71 11.13 -2.75
N GLU A 127 -13.57 11.60 -1.84
CA GLU A 127 -14.12 12.95 -1.90
C GLU A 127 -13.01 14.01 -1.78
N ILE A 128 -12.11 13.86 -0.81
CA ILE A 128 -10.97 14.77 -0.60
C ILE A 128 -10.04 14.79 -1.82
N ALA A 129 -9.72 13.61 -2.37
CA ALA A 129 -8.90 13.51 -3.57
C ALA A 129 -9.56 14.22 -4.77
N SER A 130 -10.88 14.05 -4.92
CA SER A 130 -11.63 14.72 -5.99
C SER A 130 -11.68 16.24 -5.84
N ALA A 131 -11.83 16.75 -4.61
CA ALA A 131 -11.82 18.18 -4.32
C ALA A 131 -10.45 18.80 -4.62
N LYS A 132 -9.38 18.14 -4.15
CA LYS A 132 -8.00 18.57 -4.40
C LYS A 132 -7.65 18.59 -5.89
N ALA A 133 -8.14 17.62 -6.67
CA ALA A 133 -7.93 17.59 -8.11
C ALA A 133 -8.56 18.83 -8.80
N ARG A 134 -9.77 19.22 -8.41
CA ARG A 134 -10.44 20.43 -8.95
C ARG A 134 -9.71 21.70 -8.55
N GLU A 135 -9.22 21.80 -7.32
CA GLU A 135 -8.41 22.94 -6.88
C GLU A 135 -7.10 23.06 -7.67
N GLN A 136 -6.41 21.95 -7.90
CA GLN A 136 -5.18 21.92 -8.69
C GLN A 136 -5.41 22.33 -10.15
N GLU A 137 -6.52 21.90 -10.75
CA GLU A 137 -6.90 22.32 -12.10
C GLU A 137 -7.17 23.83 -12.18
N ALA A 138 -7.91 24.39 -11.22
CA ALA A 138 -8.16 25.83 -11.15
C ALA A 138 -6.86 26.64 -10.98
N LEU A 139 -5.92 26.16 -10.16
CA LEU A 139 -4.62 26.80 -10.01
C LEU A 139 -3.80 26.76 -11.31
N ALA A 140 -3.83 25.64 -12.03
CA ALA A 140 -3.14 25.49 -13.31
C ALA A 140 -3.71 26.45 -14.39
N GLU A 141 -5.02 26.69 -14.40
CA GLU A 141 -5.63 27.68 -15.29
C GLU A 141 -5.19 29.11 -14.96
N LEU A 142 -5.08 29.45 -13.67
CA LEU A 142 -4.59 30.76 -13.23
C LEU A 142 -3.12 30.97 -13.62
N GLU A 143 -2.27 29.96 -13.45
CA GLU A 143 -0.87 30.02 -13.87
C GLU A 143 -0.75 30.20 -15.38
N LYS A 144 -1.58 29.49 -16.16
CA LYS A 144 -1.63 29.63 -17.62
C LYS A 144 -2.06 31.04 -18.04
N ALA A 145 -3.10 31.60 -17.43
CA ALA A 145 -3.56 32.96 -17.70
C ALA A 145 -2.51 34.01 -17.33
N LEU A 146 -1.79 33.81 -16.23
CA LEU A 146 -0.71 34.69 -15.79
C LEU A 146 0.48 34.63 -16.75
N ALA A 147 0.85 33.44 -17.22
CA ALA A 147 1.90 33.26 -18.22
C ALA A 147 1.55 33.95 -19.54
N GLU A 148 0.29 33.84 -20.00
CA GLU A 148 -0.20 34.51 -21.20
C GLU A 148 -0.19 36.04 -21.06
N ALA A 149 -0.65 36.57 -19.92
CA ALA A 149 -0.58 38.01 -19.63
C ALA A 149 0.87 38.53 -19.62
N ARG A 150 1.81 37.74 -19.08
CA ARG A 150 3.24 38.08 -19.05
C ARG A 150 3.87 38.06 -20.45
N LEU A 151 3.46 37.13 -21.31
CA LEU A 151 3.90 37.08 -22.71
C LEU A 151 3.37 38.29 -23.49
N LYS A 152 2.08 38.62 -23.33
CA LYS A 152 1.46 39.78 -23.97
C LYS A 152 2.09 41.10 -23.51
N GLY A 153 2.40 41.22 -22.22
CA GLY A 153 3.11 42.37 -21.65
C GLY A 153 4.53 42.55 -22.22
N GLN A 154 5.25 41.46 -22.51
CA GLN A 154 6.57 41.53 -23.15
C GLN A 154 6.49 41.89 -24.63
N ASN A 155 5.52 41.34 -25.37
CA ASN A 155 5.32 41.67 -26.78
C ASN A 155 4.91 43.13 -27.00
N ALA A 156 4.20 43.76 -26.06
CA ALA A 156 3.85 45.18 -26.12
C ALA A 156 5.05 46.14 -25.91
N VAL A 157 6.21 45.64 -25.49
CA VAL A 157 7.43 46.43 -25.23
C VAL A 157 8.45 46.36 -26.39
N GLN A 158 8.21 45.53 -27.42
CA GLN A 158 8.97 45.57 -28.68
C GLN A 158 8.28 46.51 -29.69
N PRO A 159 8.97 47.54 -30.23
CA PRO A 159 8.36 48.45 -31.21
C PRO A 159 8.10 47.73 -32.55
N PRO A 160 7.06 48.11 -33.30
CA PRO A 160 6.75 47.50 -34.59
C PRO A 160 7.84 47.82 -35.62
N ALA A 161 8.34 46.78 -36.29
CA ALA A 161 9.24 46.90 -37.43
C ALA A 161 8.50 47.56 -38.61
N GLU A 162 9.05 48.69 -39.06
CA GLU A 162 8.54 49.54 -40.12
C GLU A 162 8.67 48.85 -41.48
N THR A 163 7.56 48.66 -42.18
CA THR A 163 7.55 48.41 -43.63
C THR A 163 7.46 49.75 -44.36
N GLU A 164 8.61 50.31 -44.74
CA GLU A 164 8.71 51.43 -45.68
C GLU A 164 8.50 50.94 -47.12
N THR A 165 7.51 51.49 -47.83
CA THR A 165 7.49 51.52 -49.30
C THR A 165 6.91 52.83 -49.83
N VAL A 166 7.79 53.61 -50.48
CA VAL A 166 7.58 54.51 -51.64
C VAL A 166 6.87 55.85 -51.34
N ASP A 167 7.55 57.00 -51.23
CA ASP A 167 8.41 57.74 -52.18
C ASP A 167 7.62 58.51 -53.28
N THR A 168 7.40 59.82 -53.08
CA THR A 168 7.19 60.87 -54.11
C THR A 168 7.46 62.28 -53.53
N VAL A 169 8.75 62.60 -53.37
CA VAL A 169 9.55 63.78 -53.85
C VAL A 169 8.79 64.92 -54.63
N PRO A 170 9.32 66.18 -54.78
CA PRO A 170 9.62 67.32 -53.87
C PRO A 170 9.00 68.67 -54.39
N PRO A 171 9.64 69.87 -54.25
CA PRO A 171 9.49 70.93 -53.24
C PRO A 171 8.72 72.18 -53.78
N ARG A 172 8.48 73.21 -52.97
CA ARG A 172 8.19 74.55 -53.53
C ARG A 172 8.53 75.71 -52.57
N ALA A 173 9.37 76.60 -53.12
CA ALA A 173 9.52 78.05 -52.91
C ALA A 173 9.48 78.62 -51.49
#